data_AF-A0A2N7QGL6-F1
#
_entry.id   AF-A0A2N7QGL6-F1
#
_cell.length_a   1.000
_cell.length_b   1.000
_cell.length_c   1.000
_cell.angle_alpha   90.00
_cell.angle_beta   90.00
_cell.angle_gamma   90.00
#
_symmetry.space_group_name_H-M   'P 1'
#
loop_
_entity.id
_entity.type
_entity.pdbx_description
1 polymer ?
#
loop_
_entity_poly.entity_id
_entity_poly.type
_entity_poly.pdbx_seq_one_letter_code
_entity_poly.pdbx_strand_id
1 'polypeptide(L)'
;MHKTYLKTEFIAGFTTFITMAYALAVVPSILSVTGMLKKALFTSVVLVSMISTFIMGIYAKLPFALAPGIGLCVFFTCTVVLGMGYPWQTSLTAVFIEGLIFIFLPVTNLRIIVAKAIPDNLKKAISVGNNG
;
A
#
# COMPACT_ATOMS: atom_id res chain seq x y z
N MET A 1 -12.83 -8.41 -35.41
CA MET A 1 -12.26 -7.41 -34.46
C MET A 1 -11.58 -8.13 -33.29
N HIS A 2 -10.36 -8.66 -33.45
CA HIS A 2 -9.68 -9.44 -32.39
C HIS A 2 -8.15 -9.24 -32.31
N LYS A 3 -7.54 -8.41 -33.18
CA LYS A 3 -6.08 -8.22 -33.21
C LYS A 3 -5.56 -7.16 -32.22
N THR A 4 -6.42 -6.29 -31.69
CA THR A 4 -6.03 -5.21 -30.78
C THR A 4 -5.82 -5.71 -29.35
N TYR A 5 -6.54 -6.75 -28.91
CA TYR A 5 -6.44 -7.29 -27.55
C TYR A 5 -5.04 -7.80 -27.22
N LEU A 6 -4.40 -8.60 -28.08
CA LEU A 6 -3.08 -9.16 -27.75
C LEU A 6 -1.99 -8.09 -27.52
N LYS A 7 -1.96 -7.03 -28.33
CA LYS A 7 -0.99 -5.95 -28.14
C LYS A 7 -1.30 -5.12 -26.90
N THR A 8 -2.58 -4.82 -26.66
CA THR A 8 -3.01 -4.05 -25.49
C THR A 8 -2.82 -4.82 -24.19
N GLU A 9 -3.17 -6.11 -24.14
CA GLU A 9 -2.96 -7.01 -23.00
C GLU A 9 -1.47 -7.18 -22.70
N PHE A 10 -0.63 -7.34 -23.74
CA PHE A 10 0.81 -7.45 -23.57
C PHE A 10 1.41 -6.16 -23.00
N ILE A 11 1.00 -4.99 -23.51
CA ILE A 11 1.47 -3.69 -23.01
C ILE A 11 0.98 -3.46 -21.57
N ALA A 12 -0.30 -3.76 -21.27
CA ALA A 12 -0.86 -3.62 -19.93
C ALA A 12 -0.16 -4.54 -18.91
N GLY A 13 0.10 -5.80 -19.30
CA GLY A 13 0.87 -6.75 -18.50
C GLY A 13 2.31 -6.29 -18.29
N PHE A 14 2.96 -5.78 -19.33
CA PHE A 14 4.34 -5.28 -19.26
C PHE A 14 4.47 -4.03 -18.36
N THR A 15 3.56 -3.06 -18.48
CA THR A 15 3.52 -1.89 -17.61
C THR A 15 3.32 -2.33 -16.15
N THR A 16 2.36 -3.23 -15.88
CA THR A 16 2.11 -3.76 -14.53
C THR A 16 3.33 -4.49 -13.97
N PHE A 17 4.01 -5.27 -14.81
CA PHE A 17 5.24 -5.96 -14.45
C PHE A 17 6.34 -4.98 -14.03
N ILE A 18 6.58 -3.93 -14.80
CA ILE A 18 7.58 -2.90 -14.47
C ILE A 18 7.21 -2.19 -13.16
N THR A 19 5.96 -1.79 -13.01
CA THR A 19 5.49 -1.10 -11.79
C THR A 19 5.68 -1.98 -10.55
N MET A 20 5.33 -3.26 -10.64
CA MET A 20 5.52 -4.20 -9.53
C MET A 20 7.01 -4.48 -9.27
N ALA A 21 7.83 -4.63 -10.31
CA ALA A 21 9.27 -4.81 -10.17
C ALA A 21 9.94 -3.61 -9.46
N TYR A 22 9.53 -2.39 -9.80
CA TYR A 22 9.97 -1.17 -9.11
C TYR A 22 9.57 -1.19 -7.63
N ALA A 23 8.31 -1.51 -7.31
CA ALA A 23 7.85 -1.60 -5.93
C ALA A 23 8.63 -2.63 -5.10
N LEU A 24 8.93 -3.80 -5.68
CA LEU A 24 9.73 -4.86 -5.05
C LEU A 24 11.17 -4.43 -4.75
N ALA A 25 11.76 -3.56 -5.56
CA ALA A 25 13.11 -3.04 -5.31
C ALA A 25 13.12 -1.89 -4.29
N VAL A 26 12.13 -1.00 -4.38
CA VAL A 26 12.08 0.27 -3.65
C VAL A 26 11.66 0.09 -2.20
N VAL A 27 10.61 -0.69 -1.93
CA VAL A 27 10.09 -0.86 -0.56
C VAL A 27 11.17 -1.46 0.37
N PRO A 28 11.88 -2.54 0.01
CA PRO A 28 12.97 -3.05 0.84
C PRO A 28 14.12 -2.07 0.99
N SER A 29 14.38 -1.24 -0.02
CA SER A 29 15.44 -0.22 0.05
C SER A 29 15.11 0.86 1.09
N ILE A 30 13.87 1.34 1.11
CA ILE A 30 13.40 2.34 2.07
C ILE A 30 13.38 1.76 3.49
N LEU A 31 12.81 0.57 3.67
CA LEU A 31 12.71 -0.05 4.99
C LEU A 31 14.09 -0.48 5.53
N SER A 32 15.05 -0.85 4.67
CA SER A 32 16.38 -1.26 5.14
C SER A 32 17.15 -0.17 5.88
N VAL A 33 16.81 1.11 5.67
CA VAL A 33 17.42 2.25 6.40
C VAL A 33 17.11 2.20 7.90
N THR A 34 16.03 1.54 8.29
CA THR A 34 15.65 1.37 9.71
C THR A 34 16.47 0.31 10.47
N GLY A 35 17.40 -0.36 9.79
CA GLY A 35 18.17 -1.50 10.34
C GLY A 35 17.55 -2.87 10.06
N MET A 36 16.46 -2.92 9.28
CA MET A 36 15.83 -4.17 8.85
C MET A 36 16.61 -4.86 7.73
N LEU A 37 16.62 -6.20 7.75
CA LEU A 37 17.36 -7.01 6.79
C LEU A 37 16.70 -6.95 5.40
N LYS A 38 17.36 -6.30 4.43
CA LYS A 38 16.85 -6.08 3.07
C LYS A 38 16.41 -7.38 2.36
N LYS A 39 17.13 -8.49 2.58
CA LYS A 39 16.78 -9.80 2.01
C LYS A 39 15.45 -10.32 2.54
N ALA A 40 15.25 -10.25 3.86
CA ALA A 40 14.01 -10.70 4.50
C ALA A 40 12.81 -9.80 4.11
N LEU A 41 13.04 -8.49 3.98
CA LEU A 41 12.05 -7.53 3.49
C LEU A 41 11.61 -7.85 2.07
N PHE A 42 12.57 -8.08 1.16
CA PHE A 42 12.27 -8.42 -0.23
C PHE A 42 11.39 -9.66 -0.34
N THR A 43 11.78 -10.76 0.32
CA THR A 43 10.98 -11.99 0.33
C THR A 43 9.60 -11.77 0.95
N SER A 44 9.49 -10.97 2.02
CA SER A 44 8.20 -10.67 2.65
C SER A 44 7.27 -9.91 1.72
N VAL A 45 7.78 -8.88 1.03
CA VAL A 45 6.97 -8.11 0.07
C VAL A 45 6.53 -8.99 -1.10
N VAL A 46 7.42 -9.81 -1.66
CA VAL A 46 7.05 -10.74 -2.74
C VAL A 46 5.93 -11.68 -2.30
N LEU A 47 6.05 -12.26 -1.10
CA LEU A 47 5.07 -13.22 -0.57
C LEU A 47 3.72 -12.54 -0.31
N VAL A 48 3.73 -11.37 0.34
CA VAL A 48 2.50 -10.61 0.64
C VAL A 48 1.84 -10.11 -0.64
N SER A 49 2.59 -9.58 -1.60
CA SER A 49 2.05 -9.15 -2.90
C SER A 49 1.47 -10.32 -3.70
N MET A 50 2.12 -11.49 -3.68
CA MET A 50 1.60 -12.70 -4.32
C MET A 50 0.27 -13.13 -3.69
N ILE A 51 0.22 -13.25 -2.35
CA ILE A 51 -0.99 -13.65 -1.62
C ILE A 51 -2.11 -12.62 -1.83
N SER A 52 -1.80 -11.34 -1.72
CA SER A 52 -2.78 -10.25 -1.87
C SER A 52 -3.34 -10.21 -3.29
N THR A 53 -2.48 -10.37 -4.31
CA THR A 53 -2.91 -10.42 -5.71
C THR A 53 -3.76 -11.66 -5.99
N PHE A 54 -3.41 -12.81 -5.40
CA PHE A 54 -4.18 -14.04 -5.53
C PHE A 54 -5.58 -13.91 -4.90
N ILE A 55 -5.66 -13.35 -3.70
CA ILE A 55 -6.94 -13.08 -3.02
C ILE A 55 -7.77 -12.07 -3.83
N MET A 56 -7.17 -10.99 -4.33
CA MET A 56 -7.87 -9.98 -5.14
C MET A 56 -8.37 -10.57 -6.47
N GLY A 57 -7.57 -11.41 -7.12
CA GLY A 57 -7.90 -12.06 -8.38
C GLY A 57 -9.07 -13.06 -8.25
N ILE A 58 -9.11 -13.85 -7.18
CA ILE A 58 -10.15 -14.87 -6.98
C ILE A 58 -11.41 -14.27 -6.34
N TYR A 59 -11.26 -13.45 -5.30
CA TYR A 59 -12.37 -12.98 -4.47
C TYR A 59 -12.99 -11.67 -4.94
N ALA A 60 -12.17 -10.72 -5.42
CA ALA A 60 -12.64 -9.39 -5.80
C ALA A 60 -12.91 -9.25 -7.31
N LYS A 61 -12.41 -10.17 -8.16
CA LYS A 61 -12.54 -10.14 -9.64
C LYS A 61 -12.13 -8.79 -10.25
N LEU A 62 -11.18 -8.09 -9.62
CA LEU A 62 -10.66 -6.81 -10.07
C LEU A 62 -9.18 -6.97 -10.38
N PRO A 63 -8.68 -6.51 -11.55
CA PRO A 63 -7.28 -6.63 -11.95
C PRO A 63 -6.39 -5.59 -11.22
N PHE A 64 -6.47 -5.53 -9.90
CA PHE A 64 -5.64 -4.65 -9.09
C PHE A 64 -4.46 -5.42 -8.53
N ALA A 65 -3.27 -5.13 -9.06
CA ALA A 65 -2.02 -5.57 -8.48
C ALA A 65 -1.78 -4.78 -7.19
N LEU A 66 -1.91 -5.45 -6.05
CA LEU A 66 -1.84 -4.80 -4.74
C LEU A 66 -0.38 -4.73 -4.30
N ALA A 67 0.22 -3.56 -4.42
CA ALA A 67 1.57 -3.27 -3.93
C ALA A 67 1.51 -2.42 -2.64
N PRO A 68 2.49 -2.56 -1.73
CA PRO A 68 2.56 -1.71 -0.54
C PRO A 68 2.66 -0.23 -0.91
N GLY A 69 1.88 0.63 -0.25
CA GLY A 69 1.91 2.07 -0.48
C GLY A 69 3.28 2.67 -0.14
N ILE A 70 4.04 3.08 -1.15
CA ILE A 70 5.41 3.62 -0.99
C ILE A 70 5.42 4.82 -0.03
N GLY A 71 4.40 5.69 -0.09
CA GLY A 71 4.29 6.86 0.80
C GLY A 71 4.19 6.49 2.29
N LEU A 72 3.47 5.42 2.62
CA LEU A 72 3.35 4.93 4.00
C LEU A 72 4.68 4.33 4.48
N CYS A 73 5.40 3.61 3.61
CA CYS A 73 6.74 3.10 3.90
C CYS A 73 7.74 4.23 4.16
N VAL A 74 7.68 5.31 3.37
CA VAL A 74 8.53 6.50 3.58
C VAL A 74 8.17 7.19 4.88
N PHE A 75 6.89 7.39 5.18
CA PHE A 75 6.45 7.97 6.45
C PHE A 75 6.93 7.14 7.65
N PHE A 76 6.74 5.82 7.59
CA PHE A 76 7.20 4.89 8.62
C PHE A 76 8.71 5.00 8.85
N THR A 77 9.52 4.93 7.78
CA THR A 77 10.98 4.99 7.89
C THR A 77 11.45 6.38 8.32
N CYS A 78 11.09 7.42 7.58
CA CYS A 78 11.66 8.75 7.76
C CYS A 78 11.09 9.49 8.97
N THR A 79 9.79 9.37 9.23
CA THR A 79 9.14 10.10 10.32
C THR A 79 9.17 9.29 11.60
N VAL A 80 8.68 8.05 11.59
CA VAL A 80 8.49 7.28 12.84
C VAL A 80 9.81 6.71 13.35
N VAL A 81 10.57 6.02 12.49
CA VAL A 81 11.81 5.36 12.93
C VAL A 81 12.98 6.34 13.01
N LEU A 82 13.26 7.07 11.93
CA LEU A 82 14.38 8.01 11.88
C LEU A 82 14.09 9.33 12.59
N GLY A 83 12.89 9.89 12.40
CA GLY A 83 12.51 11.18 12.97
C GLY A 83 12.24 11.13 14.47
N MET A 84 11.48 10.12 14.94
CA MET A 84 11.14 9.98 16.37
C MET A 84 12.10 9.04 17.13
N GLY A 85 12.99 8.33 16.44
CA GLY A 85 13.99 7.45 17.06
C GLY A 85 13.45 6.13 17.62
N TYR A 86 12.21 5.74 17.29
CA TYR A 86 11.65 4.49 17.79
C TYR A 86 12.23 3.28 17.05
N PRO A 87 12.50 2.16 17.76
CA PRO A 87 12.94 0.93 17.14
C PRO A 87 11.85 0.39 16.20
N TRP A 88 12.28 -0.13 15.04
CA TRP A 88 11.37 -0.58 13.98
C TRP A 88 10.36 -1.64 14.44
N GLN A 89 10.71 -2.47 15.43
CA GLN A 89 9.84 -3.50 16.01
C GLN A 89 8.62 -2.89 16.72
N THR A 90 8.84 -1.85 17.52
CA THR A 90 7.76 -1.15 18.23
C THR A 90 6.85 -0.42 17.23
N SER A 91 7.45 0.24 16.24
CA SER A 91 6.71 0.92 15.18
C SER A 91 5.86 -0.06 14.36
N LEU A 92 6.39 -1.23 14.00
CA LEU A 92 5.63 -2.26 13.29
C LEU A 92 4.46 -2.80 14.12
N THR A 93 4.64 -2.92 15.44
CA THR A 93 3.57 -3.36 16.34
C THR A 93 2.45 -2.31 16.40
N ALA A 94 2.78 -1.02 16.43
CA ALA A 94 1.79 0.06 16.35
C ALA A 94 1.01 0.02 15.02
N VAL A 95 1.70 -0.18 13.89
CA VAL A 95 1.07 -0.32 12.56
C VAL A 95 0.17 -1.55 12.51
N PHE A 96 0.58 -2.67 13.13
CA PHE A 96 -0.23 -3.88 13.20
C PHE A 96 -1.53 -3.67 14.00
N ILE A 97 -1.45 -2.99 15.14
CA ILE A 97 -2.61 -2.64 15.97
C ILE A 97 -3.53 -1.66 15.22
N GLU A 98 -2.97 -0.67 14.53
CA GLU A 98 -3.73 0.28 13.69
C GLU A 98 -4.50 -0.46 12.59
N GLY A 99 -3.84 -1.36 11.86
CA GLY A 99 -4.50 -2.19 10.84
C GLY A 99 -5.62 -3.06 11.42
N LEU A 100 -5.43 -3.62 12.62
CA LEU A 100 -6.47 -4.39 13.30
C LEU A 100 -7.68 -3.52 13.65
N ILE A 101 -7.45 -2.32 14.21
CA ILE A 101 -8.50 -1.34 14.48
C ILE A 101 -9.22 -0.97 13.18
N PHE A 102 -8.50 -0.73 12.09
CA PHE A 102 -9.06 -0.37 10.79
C PHE A 102 -9.92 -1.46 10.17
N ILE A 103 -9.63 -2.74 10.44
CA ILE A 103 -10.48 -3.88 10.02
C ILE A 103 -11.79 -3.92 10.83
N PHE A 104 -11.75 -3.63 12.13
CA PHE A 104 -12.94 -3.64 12.99
C PHE A 104 -13.81 -2.39 12.82
N LEU A 105 -13.20 -1.25 12.49
CA LEU A 105 -13.87 0.05 12.35
C LEU A 105 -15.06 0.03 11.38
N PRO A 106 -14.98 -0.56 10.17
CA PRO A 106 -16.13 -0.71 9.29
C PRO A 106 -17.22 -1.59 9.90
N VAL A 107 -16.92 -2.63 10.67
CA VAL A 107 -17.97 -3.50 11.25
C VAL A 107 -18.90 -2.70 12.18
N THR A 108 -18.37 -1.65 12.82
CA THR A 108 -19.14 -0.67 13.58
C THR A 108 -19.63 0.48 12.67
N ASN A 109 -20.81 1.07 12.91
CA ASN A 109 -21.35 2.20 12.12
C ASN A 109 -20.51 3.52 12.22
N LEU A 110 -19.27 3.46 12.71
CA LEU A 110 -18.31 4.57 12.86
C LEU A 110 -17.87 5.20 11.54
N ARG A 111 -18.09 4.53 10.40
CA ARG A 111 -17.80 5.05 9.04
C ARG A 111 -18.43 6.43 8.80
N ILE A 112 -19.63 6.65 9.33
CA ILE A 112 -20.37 7.92 9.20
C ILE A 112 -19.80 8.99 10.14
N ILE A 113 -19.33 8.59 11.33
CA ILE A 113 -18.81 9.50 12.35
C ILE A 113 -17.44 10.06 11.92
N VAL A 114 -16.56 9.21 11.39
CA VAL A 114 -15.27 9.66 10.83
C VAL A 114 -15.50 10.56 9.62
N ALA A 115 -16.41 10.19 8.72
CA ALA A 115 -16.76 11.03 7.56
C ALA A 115 -17.38 12.38 7.97
N LYS A 116 -18.08 12.45 9.11
CA LYS A 116 -18.67 13.70 9.63
C LYS A 116 -17.70 14.52 10.47
N ALA A 117 -16.68 13.89 11.06
CA ALA A 117 -15.63 14.55 11.83
C ALA A 117 -14.62 15.31 10.94
N ILE A 118 -14.49 14.92 9.67
CA ILE A 118 -13.65 15.65 8.71
C ILE A 118 -14.45 16.88 8.21
N PRO A 119 -14.03 18.12 8.52
CA PRO A 119 -14.69 19.31 8.03
C PRO A 119 -14.61 19.38 6.50
N ASP A 120 -15.65 19.91 5.87
CA ASP A 120 -15.79 19.84 4.40
C ASP A 120 -14.66 20.55 3.64
N ASN A 121 -13.96 21.48 4.29
CA ASN A 121 -12.76 22.14 3.76
C ASN A 121 -11.59 21.15 3.56
N LEU A 122 -11.38 20.21 4.49
CA LEU A 122 -10.38 19.15 4.37
C LEU A 122 -10.79 18.11 3.31
N LYS A 123 -12.09 17.77 3.23
CA LYS A 123 -12.59 16.87 2.18
C LYS A 123 -12.39 17.47 0.78
N LYS A 124 -12.66 18.76 0.60
CA LYS A 124 -12.40 19.47 -0.66
C LYS A 124 -10.91 19.53 -0.97
N ALA A 125 -10.04 19.82 -0.01
CA ALA A 125 -8.59 19.83 -0.25
C ALA A 125 -8.06 18.47 -0.73
N ILE A 126 -8.53 17.36 -0.15
CA ILE A 126 -8.15 16.00 -0.59
C ILE A 126 -8.71 15.70 -1.99
N SER A 127 -9.93 16.16 -2.31
CA SER A 127 -10.56 15.92 -3.61
C SER A 127 -10.05 16.82 -4.74
N VAL A 128 -9.58 18.03 -4.44
CA VAL A 128 -9.00 18.99 -5.42
C VAL A 128 -7.59 18.57 -5.84
N GLY A 129 -6.85 17.84 -4.99
CA GLY A 129 -5.58 17.21 -5.37
C GLY A 129 -5.70 16.16 -6.49
N ASN A 130 -6.91 15.73 -6.85
CA ASN A 130 -7.19 14.74 -7.89
C ASN A 130 -7.91 15.30 -9.14
N ASN A 131 -8.15 16.62 -9.22
CA ASN A 131 -8.66 17.27 -10.43
C ASN A 131 -7.95 18.62 -10.63
N GLY A 132 -6.93 18.61 -11.48
CA GLY A 132 -6.51 19.79 -12.22
C GLY A 132 -7.31 19.91 -13.50
#